data_AF-A0ABD3TFB8-F1
#
_entry.id   AF-A0ABD3TFB8-F1
#
_cell.length_a   1.000
_cell.length_b   1.000
_cell.length_c   1.000
_cell.angle_alpha   90.00
_cell.angle_beta   90.00
_cell.angle_gamma   90.00
#
_symmetry.space_group_name_H-M   'P 1'
#
loop_
_entity.id
_entity.type
_entity.pdbx_description
1 polymer ?
#
loop_
_entity_poly.entity_id
_entity_poly.type
_entity_poly.pdbx_seq_one_letter_code
_entity_poly.pdbx_strand_id
1 'polypeptide(L)'
;MYPPTPILYHSEVPFSPCTQEDILPPDILSIHCTSLTNTNEIFSKIIGQNHLGKKASRSTSLQLLQNLYSQKQQPGTKMIIVIADELDYLITKDRDVLHNLFMLTTMPFSKCILVGIANAIDLADRFIPKLQSLNCKPMVITFRAYKKDQIITILQERLRALPYIVFQPQAVELCATRVAAGSGDMRNALSICRSAIELLEAEVRDSFSNLNLSALEKIEDQPKSAATNQVNYMVRIDHVATALSKTYRSPVVDNIQSLPQHQQIILCSAVKLFRGRKKDTTVGELYKSYTDVCRSTSIPPVGIQELSNMCGVLSDQGIFKLGKSREDKLRRVSLNIDGADIIFALQGVRFFRNCLQ
;
A
#
# COMPACT_ATOMS: atom_id res chain seq x y z
N MET A 1 -73.96 -13.54 5.61
CA MET A 1 -72.99 -13.05 4.61
C MET A 1 -72.00 -12.18 5.37
N TYR A 2 -70.95 -12.81 5.92
CA TYR A 2 -69.92 -12.14 6.69
C TYR A 2 -68.87 -11.57 5.72
N PRO A 3 -68.47 -10.30 5.82
CA PRO A 3 -67.31 -9.80 5.07
C PRO A 3 -66.01 -10.30 5.74
N PRO A 4 -64.97 -10.65 4.94
CA PRO A 4 -63.72 -11.18 5.46
C PRO A 4 -62.81 -10.06 5.98
N THR A 5 -62.24 -10.28 7.16
CA THR A 5 -61.20 -9.46 7.79
C THR A 5 -59.84 -9.58 7.08
N PRO A 6 -58.97 -8.55 7.15
CA PRO A 6 -57.70 -8.50 6.42
C PRO A 6 -56.63 -9.40 7.09
N ILE A 7 -55.97 -10.24 6.29
CA ILE A 7 -54.84 -11.06 6.72
C ILE A 7 -53.56 -10.23 6.57
N LEU A 8 -53.06 -9.70 7.67
CA LEU A 8 -51.69 -9.18 7.81
C LEU A 8 -50.75 -10.37 8.06
N TYR A 9 -49.88 -10.69 7.10
CA TYR A 9 -48.77 -11.63 7.29
C TYR A 9 -47.69 -10.97 8.17
N HIS A 10 -47.87 -11.00 9.48
CA HIS A 10 -46.76 -10.96 10.44
C HIS A 10 -46.42 -12.40 10.82
N SER A 11 -45.50 -13.02 10.07
CA SER A 11 -44.82 -14.23 10.55
C SER A 11 -43.63 -13.82 11.40
N GLU A 12 -43.90 -13.31 12.60
CA GLU A 12 -42.94 -13.32 13.69
C GLU A 12 -42.81 -14.78 14.13
N VAL A 13 -41.73 -15.44 13.70
CA VAL A 13 -41.33 -16.72 14.29
C VAL A 13 -40.88 -16.39 15.71
N PRO A 14 -41.48 -17.00 16.76
CA PRO A 14 -41.07 -16.73 18.12
C PRO A 14 -39.64 -17.25 18.32
N PHE A 15 -38.69 -16.33 18.50
CA PHE A 15 -37.38 -16.64 19.06
C PHE A 15 -37.61 -17.13 20.50
N SER A 16 -37.57 -18.44 20.69
CA SER A 16 -37.35 -19.01 22.02
C SER A 16 -35.98 -18.55 22.52
N PRO A 17 -35.86 -18.02 23.75
CA PRO A 17 -34.56 -17.72 24.33
C PRO A 17 -33.87 -19.06 24.61
N CYS A 18 -32.95 -19.47 23.73
CA CYS A 18 -32.05 -20.58 24.02
C CYS A 18 -31.25 -20.21 25.28
N THR A 19 -31.46 -20.98 26.35
CA THR A 19 -30.63 -20.99 27.54
C THR A 19 -29.17 -21.17 27.13
N GLN A 20 -28.29 -20.31 27.63
CA GLN A 20 -26.86 -20.21 27.28
C GLN A 20 -26.00 -21.46 27.56
N GLU A 21 -26.58 -22.57 28.03
CA GLU A 21 -25.83 -23.70 28.60
C GLU A 21 -25.54 -24.87 27.65
N ASP A 22 -26.11 -24.91 26.43
CA ASP A 22 -25.91 -26.04 25.49
C ASP A 22 -25.20 -25.68 24.17
N ILE A 23 -24.71 -24.44 24.00
CA ILE A 23 -23.97 -24.05 22.79
C ILE A 23 -22.48 -24.35 23.01
N LEU A 24 -22.02 -25.51 22.51
CA LEU A 24 -20.58 -25.76 22.41
C LEU A 24 -19.91 -24.61 21.65
N PRO A 25 -18.81 -24.03 22.17
CA PRO A 25 -18.13 -22.93 21.49
C PRO A 25 -17.63 -23.41 20.13
N PRO A 26 -17.78 -22.59 19.07
CA PRO A 26 -17.34 -22.97 17.74
C PRO A 26 -15.81 -23.12 17.70
N ASP A 27 -15.32 -24.08 16.94
CA ASP A 27 -13.89 -24.21 16.69
C ASP A 27 -13.49 -23.17 15.63
N ILE A 28 -12.59 -22.26 15.99
CA ILE A 28 -12.12 -21.18 15.10
C ILE A 28 -10.82 -21.61 14.43
N LEU A 29 -10.80 -21.59 13.11
CA LEU A 29 -9.65 -21.91 12.28
C LEU A 29 -9.25 -20.68 11.47
N SER A 30 -8.15 -20.03 11.85
CA SER A 30 -7.57 -18.92 11.07
C SER A 30 -6.50 -19.43 10.10
N ILE A 31 -6.66 -19.16 8.80
CA ILE A 31 -5.74 -19.51 7.73
C ILE A 31 -5.36 -18.23 6.98
N HIS A 32 -4.06 -17.97 6.86
CA HIS A 32 -3.53 -16.94 5.99
C HIS A 32 -3.19 -17.54 4.62
N CYS A 33 -3.88 -17.11 3.56
CA CYS A 33 -3.83 -17.81 2.27
C CYS A 33 -2.48 -17.66 1.56
N THR A 34 -1.75 -16.57 1.74
CA THR A 34 -0.39 -16.40 1.16
C THR A 34 0.67 -17.29 1.79
N SER A 35 0.42 -17.86 2.98
CA SER A 35 1.29 -18.88 3.57
C SER A 35 1.22 -20.23 2.86
N LEU A 36 0.30 -20.40 1.89
CA LEU A 36 0.10 -21.64 1.16
C LEU A 36 1.02 -21.69 -0.07
N THR A 37 1.79 -22.76 -0.18
CA THR A 37 2.61 -23.01 -1.38
C THR A 37 1.72 -23.36 -2.58
N ASN A 38 0.66 -24.12 -2.32
CA ASN A 38 -0.34 -24.51 -3.30
C ASN A 38 -1.74 -24.20 -2.76
N THR A 39 -2.62 -23.69 -3.63
CA THR A 39 -4.00 -23.34 -3.27
C THR A 39 -4.81 -24.54 -2.76
N ASN A 40 -4.52 -25.75 -3.23
CA ASN A 40 -5.18 -26.99 -2.79
C ASN A 40 -4.85 -27.41 -1.35
N GLU A 41 -3.77 -26.89 -0.76
CA GLU A 41 -3.41 -27.19 0.64
C GLU A 41 -4.40 -26.63 1.65
N ILE A 42 -5.23 -25.66 1.24
CA ILE A 42 -6.27 -25.10 2.11
C ILE A 42 -7.19 -26.20 2.65
N PHE A 43 -7.61 -27.15 1.80
CA PHE A 43 -8.47 -28.25 2.20
C PHE A 43 -7.75 -29.20 3.16
N SER A 44 -6.46 -29.44 2.95
CA SER A 44 -5.64 -30.26 3.85
C SER A 44 -5.46 -29.59 5.23
N LYS A 45 -5.27 -28.27 5.29
CA LYS A 45 -5.19 -27.53 6.55
C LYS A 45 -6.53 -27.54 7.30
N ILE A 46 -7.65 -27.41 6.59
CA ILE A 46 -8.99 -27.52 7.21
C ILE A 46 -9.20 -28.92 7.82
N ILE A 47 -8.77 -29.99 7.14
CA ILE A 47 -8.88 -31.37 7.68
C ILE A 47 -7.96 -31.59 8.87
N GLY A 48 -6.69 -31.17 8.75
CA GLY A 48 -5.66 -31.43 9.76
C GLY A 48 -5.95 -30.80 11.12
N GLN A 49 -6.67 -29.67 11.13
CA GLN A 49 -7.09 -28.98 12.35
C GLN A 49 -8.44 -29.50 12.89
N ASN A 50 -9.30 -30.06 12.03
CA ASN A 50 -10.59 -30.65 12.43
C ASN A 50 -10.46 -32.01 13.13
N HIS A 51 -9.40 -32.77 12.84
CA HIS A 51 -9.18 -34.08 13.45
C HIS A 51 -7.69 -34.31 13.75
N LEU A 52 -7.32 -34.20 15.03
CA LEU A 52 -6.09 -34.77 15.57
C LEU A 52 -6.04 -36.27 15.23
N GLY A 53 -5.34 -36.65 14.16
CA GLY A 53 -4.73 -37.98 14.05
C GLY A 53 -5.22 -38.97 12.97
N LYS A 54 -6.09 -38.62 12.01
CA LYS A 54 -6.35 -39.54 10.87
C LYS A 54 -5.55 -39.12 9.63
N LYS A 55 -4.37 -39.71 9.46
CA LYS A 55 -3.62 -39.71 8.18
C LYS A 55 -4.54 -40.23 7.07
N ALA A 56 -4.82 -39.39 6.08
CA ALA A 56 -5.78 -39.65 5.02
C ALA A 56 -5.27 -40.72 4.04
N SER A 57 -6.11 -41.74 3.86
CA SER A 57 -6.01 -42.79 2.85
C SER A 57 -6.51 -42.30 1.49
N ARG A 58 -5.69 -42.49 0.43
CA ARG A 58 -5.92 -42.47 -1.04
C ARG A 58 -6.93 -41.50 -1.71
N SER A 59 -7.60 -40.61 -0.99
CA SER A 59 -8.63 -39.69 -1.51
C SER A 59 -8.16 -38.25 -1.39
N THR A 60 -8.52 -37.41 -2.36
CA THR A 60 -8.16 -35.99 -2.37
C THR A 60 -8.78 -35.31 -1.14
N SER A 61 -8.03 -34.45 -0.44
CA SER A 61 -8.49 -33.74 0.76
C SER A 61 -9.87 -33.09 0.59
N LEU A 62 -10.16 -32.56 -0.60
CA LEU A 62 -11.46 -32.00 -0.96
C LEU A 62 -12.62 -33.01 -0.92
N GLN A 63 -12.42 -34.24 -1.42
CA GLN A 63 -13.45 -35.29 -1.41
C GLN A 63 -13.76 -35.76 0.01
N LEU A 64 -12.73 -35.87 0.85
CA LEU A 64 -12.88 -36.17 2.27
C LEU A 64 -13.70 -35.08 2.96
N LEU A 65 -13.39 -33.83 2.69
CA LEU A 65 -14.11 -32.69 3.26
C LEU A 65 -15.57 -32.66 2.79
N GLN A 66 -15.82 -32.88 1.51
CA GLN A 66 -17.17 -32.98 0.95
C GLN A 66 -17.96 -34.11 1.60
N ASN A 67 -17.37 -35.28 1.81
CA ASN A 67 -18.02 -36.39 2.50
C ASN A 67 -18.36 -36.04 3.96
N LEU A 68 -17.45 -35.36 4.67
CA LEU A 68 -17.67 -34.94 6.07
C LEU A 68 -18.79 -33.89 6.23
N TYR A 69 -18.98 -33.03 5.23
CA TYR A 69 -20.04 -32.02 5.24
C TYR A 69 -21.35 -32.47 4.56
N SER A 70 -21.32 -33.57 3.79
CA SER A 70 -22.50 -34.19 3.16
C SER A 70 -23.14 -35.27 4.02
N GLN A 71 -22.38 -35.93 4.91
CA GLN A 71 -22.90 -36.98 5.78
C GLN A 71 -23.51 -36.38 7.05
N LYS A 72 -24.55 -37.04 7.57
CA LYS A 72 -25.20 -36.66 8.82
C LYS A 72 -24.20 -36.82 9.96
N GLN A 73 -23.65 -35.70 10.40
CA GLN A 73 -22.65 -35.66 11.46
C GLN A 73 -23.24 -36.18 12.79
N GLN A 74 -22.41 -36.82 13.61
CA GLN A 74 -22.85 -37.32 14.92
C GLN A 74 -23.34 -36.16 15.81
N PRO A 75 -24.33 -36.41 16.69
CA PRO A 75 -24.74 -35.43 17.69
C PRO A 75 -23.53 -35.09 18.58
N GLY A 76 -23.07 -33.84 18.53
CA GLY A 76 -21.84 -33.38 19.20
C GLY A 76 -20.81 -32.71 18.28
N THR A 77 -20.99 -32.69 16.96
CA THR A 77 -20.10 -31.91 16.09
C THR A 77 -20.31 -30.41 16.32
N LYS A 78 -19.22 -29.75 16.71
CA LYS A 78 -19.16 -28.30 16.90
C LYS A 78 -19.27 -27.58 15.56
N MET A 79 -19.80 -26.36 15.63
CA MET A 79 -19.73 -25.43 14.50
C MET A 79 -18.28 -25.00 14.28
N ILE A 80 -17.88 -24.83 13.03
CA ILE A 80 -16.52 -24.43 12.66
C ILE A 80 -16.57 -23.07 11.99
N ILE A 81 -15.74 -22.14 12.44
CA ILE A 81 -15.56 -20.83 11.81
C ILE A 81 -14.19 -20.82 11.15
N VAL A 82 -14.16 -20.82 9.82
CA VAL A 82 -12.94 -20.70 9.03
C VAL A 82 -12.74 -19.23 8.67
N ILE A 83 -11.69 -18.62 9.23
CA ILE A 83 -11.25 -17.27 8.88
C ILE A 83 -10.13 -17.40 7.84
N ALA A 84 -10.45 -17.10 6.58
CA ALA A 84 -9.50 -17.10 5.47
C ALA A 84 -9.05 -15.68 5.18
N ASP A 85 -7.84 -15.34 5.59
CA ASP A 85 -7.21 -14.05 5.34
C ASP A 85 -6.46 -14.04 3.99
N GLU A 86 -6.42 -12.89 3.31
CA GLU A 86 -5.91 -12.72 1.95
C GLU A 86 -6.51 -13.72 0.93
N LEU A 87 -7.83 -13.87 0.97
CA LEU A 87 -8.59 -14.83 0.15
C LEU A 87 -8.38 -14.63 -1.36
N ASP A 88 -8.04 -13.41 -1.79
CA ASP A 88 -7.70 -13.09 -3.18
C ASP A 88 -6.49 -13.87 -3.70
N TYR A 89 -5.61 -14.39 -2.84
CA TYR A 89 -4.54 -15.31 -3.25
C TYR A 89 -5.07 -16.63 -3.83
N LEU A 90 -6.27 -17.07 -3.45
CA LEU A 90 -6.89 -18.29 -3.97
C LEU A 90 -7.53 -18.10 -5.37
N ILE A 91 -7.50 -16.87 -5.90
CA ILE A 91 -8.00 -16.57 -7.25
C ILE A 91 -6.98 -17.07 -8.29
N THR A 92 -7.12 -18.32 -8.68
CA THR A 92 -6.39 -18.89 -9.83
C THR A 92 -7.15 -18.66 -11.14
N LYS A 93 -6.52 -18.94 -12.28
CA LYS A 93 -7.16 -18.85 -13.61
C LYS A 93 -8.42 -19.72 -13.71
N ASP A 94 -8.33 -20.93 -13.15
CA ASP A 94 -9.41 -21.92 -13.20
C ASP A 94 -10.46 -21.71 -12.10
N ARG A 95 -10.14 -20.92 -11.05
CA ARG A 95 -11.09 -20.47 -10.01
C ARG A 95 -11.75 -21.59 -9.20
N ASP A 96 -11.35 -22.85 -9.43
CA ASP A 96 -11.97 -24.03 -8.85
C ASP A 96 -11.81 -24.10 -7.32
N VAL A 97 -10.65 -23.73 -6.78
CA VAL A 97 -10.38 -23.82 -5.34
C VAL A 97 -11.32 -22.93 -4.54
N LEU A 98 -11.47 -21.68 -4.97
CA LEU A 98 -12.34 -20.71 -4.32
C LEU A 98 -13.81 -21.14 -4.43
N HIS A 99 -14.24 -21.58 -5.62
CA HIS A 99 -15.58 -22.11 -5.82
C HIS A 99 -15.88 -23.29 -4.88
N ASN A 100 -14.99 -24.28 -4.85
CA ASN A 100 -15.12 -25.43 -3.97
C ASN A 100 -15.15 -25.01 -2.50
N LEU A 101 -14.35 -24.03 -2.09
CA LEU A 101 -14.35 -23.51 -0.72
C LEU A 101 -15.72 -22.97 -0.29
N PHE A 102 -16.38 -22.18 -1.15
CA PHE A 102 -17.73 -21.68 -0.89
C PHE A 102 -18.78 -22.81 -0.91
N MET A 103 -18.68 -23.76 -1.83
CA MET A 103 -19.62 -24.89 -1.92
C MET A 103 -19.67 -25.74 -0.64
N LEU A 104 -18.56 -25.82 0.11
CA LEU A 104 -18.52 -26.52 1.39
C LEU A 104 -19.46 -25.91 2.44
N THR A 105 -19.75 -24.61 2.35
CA THR A 105 -20.67 -23.93 3.27
C THR A 105 -22.14 -24.21 2.94
N THR A 106 -22.43 -24.63 1.69
CA THR A 106 -23.80 -24.87 1.22
C THR A 106 -24.26 -26.32 1.29
N MET A 107 -23.40 -27.23 1.75
CA MET A 107 -23.75 -28.64 1.91
C MET A 107 -24.82 -28.81 3.02
N PRO A 108 -25.80 -29.72 2.86
CA PRO A 108 -27.01 -29.76 3.69
C PRO A 108 -26.79 -30.03 5.18
N PHE A 109 -25.67 -30.65 5.55
CA PHE A 109 -25.31 -30.94 6.94
C PHE A 109 -24.04 -30.19 7.38
N SER A 110 -23.63 -29.16 6.62
CA SER A 110 -22.46 -28.36 6.95
C SER A 110 -22.74 -27.41 8.11
N LYS A 111 -21.87 -27.46 9.12
CA LYS A 111 -21.83 -26.48 10.22
C LYS A 111 -20.60 -25.56 10.09
N CYS A 112 -20.21 -25.26 8.85
CA CYS A 112 -19.02 -24.46 8.53
C CYS A 112 -19.43 -23.03 8.15
N ILE A 113 -18.90 -22.04 8.86
CA ILE A 113 -18.99 -20.62 8.53
C ILE A 113 -17.64 -20.19 7.95
N LEU A 114 -17.66 -19.64 6.74
CA LEU A 114 -16.48 -19.09 6.09
C LEU A 114 -16.50 -17.57 6.19
N VAL A 115 -15.46 -16.99 6.80
CA VAL A 115 -15.19 -15.55 6.81
C VAL A 115 -13.97 -15.30 5.96
N GLY A 116 -14.17 -14.71 4.78
CA GLY A 116 -13.11 -14.36 3.85
C GLY A 116 -12.72 -12.89 3.96
N ILE A 117 -11.43 -12.59 4.14
CA ILE A 117 -10.89 -11.23 4.09
C ILE A 117 -10.09 -11.11 2.78
N ALA A 118 -10.40 -10.12 1.95
CA ALA A 118 -9.75 -9.89 0.67
C ALA A 118 -9.60 -8.40 0.41
N ASN A 119 -8.53 -8.01 -0.29
CA ASN A 119 -8.32 -6.62 -0.69
C ASN A 119 -8.94 -6.33 -2.06
N ALA A 120 -9.00 -7.34 -2.94
CA ALA A 120 -9.45 -7.16 -4.31
C ALA A 120 -10.98 -7.00 -4.45
N ILE A 121 -11.41 -5.87 -5.03
CA ILE A 121 -12.79 -5.60 -5.45
C ILE A 121 -13.27 -6.63 -6.50
N ASP A 122 -12.35 -7.17 -7.30
CA ASP A 122 -12.64 -8.18 -8.34
C ASP A 122 -13.28 -9.48 -7.79
N LEU A 123 -13.05 -9.82 -6.50
CA LEU A 123 -13.72 -10.94 -5.85
C LEU A 123 -15.23 -10.68 -5.78
N ALA A 124 -15.63 -9.46 -5.43
CA ALA A 124 -17.03 -9.07 -5.32
C ALA A 124 -17.72 -8.91 -6.67
N ASP A 125 -17.03 -8.34 -7.65
CA ASP A 125 -17.65 -7.98 -8.94
C ASP A 125 -17.67 -9.12 -9.96
N ARG A 126 -16.71 -10.06 -9.93
CA ARG A 126 -16.60 -11.12 -10.94
C ARG A 126 -16.93 -12.52 -10.44
N PHE A 127 -16.69 -12.80 -9.16
CA PHE A 127 -16.87 -14.15 -8.60
C PHE A 127 -18.22 -14.31 -7.91
N ILE A 128 -18.64 -13.33 -7.12
CA ILE A 128 -19.94 -13.39 -6.44
C ILE A 128 -21.12 -13.55 -7.41
N PRO A 129 -21.17 -12.90 -8.60
CA PRO A 129 -22.27 -13.13 -9.54
C PRO A 129 -22.37 -14.58 -10.03
N LYS A 130 -21.25 -15.30 -10.17
CA LYS A 130 -21.24 -16.72 -10.53
C LYS A 130 -21.75 -17.59 -9.38
N LEU A 131 -21.43 -17.24 -8.14
CA LEU A 131 -21.94 -17.94 -6.96
C LEU A 131 -23.44 -17.65 -6.74
N GLN A 132 -23.91 -16.46 -7.10
CA GLN A 132 -25.35 -16.11 -7.08
C GLN A 132 -26.17 -17.01 -8.02
N SER A 133 -25.64 -17.38 -9.19
CA SER A 133 -26.32 -18.35 -10.06
C SER A 133 -26.43 -19.75 -9.45
N LEU A 134 -25.64 -20.05 -8.41
CA LEU A 134 -25.66 -21.31 -7.67
C LEU A 134 -26.40 -21.20 -6.33
N ASN A 135 -27.21 -20.13 -6.15
CA ASN A 135 -27.94 -19.83 -4.91
C ASN A 135 -27.02 -19.63 -3.68
N CYS A 136 -25.73 -19.37 -3.91
CA CYS A 136 -24.72 -19.16 -2.89
C CYS A 136 -24.32 -17.68 -2.89
N LYS A 137 -25.06 -16.81 -2.18
CA LYS A 137 -24.69 -15.39 -2.07
C LYS A 137 -23.97 -15.14 -0.74
N PRO A 138 -22.64 -14.97 -0.72
CA PRO A 138 -21.94 -14.55 0.49
C PRO A 138 -22.38 -13.14 0.89
N MET A 139 -22.41 -12.88 2.21
CA MET A 139 -22.58 -11.54 2.75
C MET A 139 -21.28 -10.76 2.55
N VAL A 140 -21.34 -9.64 1.84
CA VAL A 140 -20.17 -8.78 1.60
C VAL A 140 -20.23 -7.56 2.50
N ILE A 141 -19.20 -7.42 3.33
CA ILE A 141 -19.00 -6.22 4.16
C ILE A 141 -17.79 -5.48 3.59
N THR A 142 -18.01 -4.24 3.13
CA THR A 142 -16.93 -3.43 2.54
C THR A 142 -16.36 -2.48 3.58
N PHE A 143 -15.08 -2.66 3.91
CA PHE A 143 -14.33 -1.73 4.73
C PHE A 143 -13.72 -0.66 3.83
N ARG A 144 -14.28 0.55 3.88
CA ARG A 144 -13.75 1.69 3.14
C ARG A 144 -12.53 2.26 3.84
N ALA A 145 -11.66 2.91 3.06
CA ALA A 145 -10.53 3.65 3.58
C ALA A 145 -10.98 4.72 4.60
N TYR A 146 -10.14 4.99 5.59
CA TYR A 146 -10.48 5.88 6.69
C TYR A 146 -10.62 7.33 6.22
N LYS A 147 -11.63 8.03 6.75
CA LYS A 147 -11.79 9.49 6.57
C LYS A 147 -10.81 10.25 7.46
N LYS A 148 -10.53 11.50 7.12
CA LYS A 148 -9.68 12.42 7.90
C LYS A 148 -10.02 12.37 9.40
N ASP A 149 -11.28 12.55 9.76
CA ASP A 149 -11.71 12.61 11.17
C ASP A 149 -11.51 11.28 11.91
N GLN A 150 -11.68 10.15 11.21
CA GLN A 150 -11.44 8.82 11.78
C GLN A 150 -9.95 8.61 12.03
N ILE A 151 -9.09 9.02 11.09
CA ILE A 151 -7.63 8.93 11.26
C ILE A 151 -7.17 9.80 12.44
N ILE A 152 -7.68 11.03 12.56
CA ILE A 152 -7.37 11.91 13.70
C ILE A 152 -7.77 11.24 15.01
N THR A 153 -8.99 10.70 15.09
CA THR A 153 -9.50 10.03 16.30
C THR A 153 -8.61 8.86 16.69
N ILE A 154 -8.27 7.99 15.74
CA ILE A 154 -7.41 6.82 15.96
C ILE A 154 -6.01 7.26 16.42
N LEU A 155 -5.41 8.27 15.79
CA LEU A 155 -4.10 8.79 16.20
C LEU A 155 -4.15 9.38 17.60
N GLN A 156 -5.17 10.17 17.92
CA GLN A 156 -5.33 10.75 19.25
C GLN A 156 -5.54 9.70 20.34
N GLU A 157 -6.32 8.65 20.08
CA GLU A 157 -6.47 7.54 21.03
C GLU A 157 -5.14 6.82 21.30
N ARG A 158 -4.35 6.58 20.26
CA ARG A 158 -3.01 5.96 20.39
C ARG A 158 -2.03 6.87 21.13
N LEU A 159 -2.07 8.17 20.87
CA LEU A 159 -1.21 9.16 21.53
C LEU A 159 -1.62 9.41 22.98
N ARG A 160 -2.91 9.28 23.33
CA ARG A 160 -3.41 9.40 24.71
C ARG A 160 -2.88 8.29 25.62
N ALA A 161 -2.48 7.15 25.06
CA ALA A 161 -1.80 6.11 25.84
C ALA A 161 -0.43 6.56 26.39
N LEU A 162 0.14 7.65 25.86
CA LEU A 162 1.40 8.22 26.34
C LEU A 162 1.15 9.27 27.42
N PRO A 163 2.02 9.37 28.45
CA PRO A 163 1.84 10.32 29.55
C PRO A 163 2.20 11.77 29.20
N TYR A 164 2.66 12.05 27.98
CA TYR A 164 3.08 13.37 27.52
C TYR A 164 2.60 13.67 26.10
N ILE A 165 2.48 14.96 25.77
CA ILE A 165 2.06 15.43 24.46
C ILE A 165 3.25 15.39 23.51
N VAL A 166 3.22 14.45 22.55
CA VAL A 166 4.30 14.25 21.57
C VAL A 166 4.12 15.11 20.32
N PHE A 167 2.87 15.32 19.87
CA PHE A 167 2.59 16.01 18.60
C PHE A 167 1.80 17.30 18.83
N GLN A 168 2.11 18.31 18.02
CA GLN A 168 1.23 19.47 17.88
C GLN A 168 -0.10 19.05 17.21
N PRO A 169 -1.26 19.56 17.66
CA PRO A 169 -2.56 19.22 17.09
C PRO A 169 -2.62 19.44 15.57
N GLN A 170 -2.05 20.54 15.09
CA GLN A 170 -1.99 20.90 13.67
C GLN A 170 -1.14 19.91 12.86
N ALA A 171 -0.10 19.32 13.46
CA ALA A 171 0.75 18.34 12.81
C ALA A 171 0.02 17.01 12.62
N VAL A 172 -0.78 16.59 13.60
CA VAL A 172 -1.66 15.40 13.49
C VAL A 172 -2.73 15.62 12.42
N GLU A 173 -3.35 16.79 12.39
CA GLU A 173 -4.35 17.14 11.39
C GLU A 173 -3.78 17.13 9.96
N LEU A 174 -2.57 17.67 9.78
CA LEU A 174 -1.87 17.67 8.50
C LEU A 174 -1.57 16.24 8.02
N CYS A 175 -1.07 15.38 8.92
CA CYS A 175 -0.85 13.95 8.62
C CYS A 175 -2.15 13.27 8.16
N ALA A 176 -3.22 13.41 8.96
CA ALA A 176 -4.50 12.77 8.68
C ALA A 176 -5.13 13.26 7.38
N THR A 177 -5.08 14.56 7.11
CA THR A 177 -5.60 15.16 5.87
C THR A 177 -4.88 14.58 4.65
N ARG A 178 -3.55 14.50 4.71
CA ARG A 178 -2.75 14.04 3.56
C ARG A 178 -2.90 12.54 3.29
N VAL A 179 -3.01 11.73 4.35
CA VAL A 179 -3.21 10.28 4.24
C VAL A 179 -4.61 9.96 3.73
N ALA A 180 -5.65 10.62 4.27
CA ALA A 180 -7.03 10.44 3.82
C ALA A 180 -7.22 10.81 2.34
N ALA A 181 -6.52 11.84 1.86
CA ALA A 181 -6.55 12.23 0.45
C ALA A 181 -5.78 11.27 -0.47
N GLY A 182 -4.78 10.54 0.05
CA GLY A 182 -3.94 9.63 -0.73
C GLY A 182 -4.47 8.20 -0.77
N SER A 183 -4.37 7.49 0.36
CA SER A 183 -4.76 6.07 0.47
C SER A 183 -5.85 5.80 1.49
N GLY A 184 -5.95 6.65 2.53
CA GLY A 184 -6.77 6.42 3.72
C GLY A 184 -6.38 5.16 4.50
N ASP A 185 -5.13 4.68 4.33
CA ASP A 185 -4.58 3.56 5.08
C ASP A 185 -3.93 4.03 6.37
N MET A 186 -4.37 3.46 7.50
CA MET A 186 -3.85 3.79 8.82
C MET A 186 -2.38 3.36 8.99
N ARG A 187 -1.93 2.30 8.30
CA ARG A 187 -0.52 1.86 8.34
C ARG A 187 0.40 2.97 7.83
N ASN A 188 0.01 3.64 6.74
CA ASN A 188 0.76 4.77 6.20
C ASN A 188 0.78 5.94 7.18
N ALA A 189 -0.35 6.30 7.78
CA ALA A 189 -0.41 7.37 8.79
C ALA A 189 0.52 7.10 9.99
N LEU A 190 0.53 5.87 10.52
CA LEU A 190 1.43 5.49 11.62
C LEU A 190 2.91 5.53 11.20
N SER A 191 3.22 5.09 9.97
CA SER A 191 4.58 5.14 9.42
C SER A 191 5.09 6.58 9.29
N ILE A 192 4.25 7.50 8.80
CA ILE A 192 4.57 8.93 8.69
C ILE A 192 4.80 9.54 10.08
N CYS A 193 3.91 9.25 11.04
CA CYS A 193 4.08 9.71 12.43
C CYS A 193 5.40 9.20 13.03
N ARG A 194 5.74 7.93 12.81
CA ARG A 194 7.02 7.35 13.24
C ARG A 194 8.21 8.10 12.62
N SER A 195 8.20 8.30 11.30
CA SER A 195 9.26 9.03 10.61
C SER A 195 9.39 10.48 11.08
N ALA A 196 8.28 11.14 11.43
CA ALA A 196 8.31 12.49 11.99
C ALA A 196 8.95 12.54 13.40
N ILE A 197 8.78 11.49 14.20
CA ILE A 197 9.47 11.34 15.50
C ILE A 197 10.96 11.10 15.29
N GLU A 198 11.35 10.25 14.35
CA GLU A 198 12.76 9.99 14.01
C GLU A 198 13.46 11.27 13.54
N LEU A 199 12.76 12.14 12.80
CA LEU A 199 13.27 13.47 12.41
C LEU A 199 13.47 14.40 13.62
N LEU A 200 12.51 14.43 14.54
CA LEU A 200 12.64 15.20 15.78
C LEU A 200 13.81 14.69 16.62
N GLU A 201 13.97 13.37 16.74
CA GLU A 201 15.08 12.76 17.48
C GLU A 201 16.44 13.16 16.89
N ALA A 202 16.55 13.20 15.56
CA ALA A 202 17.74 13.67 14.87
C ALA A 202 18.02 15.17 15.12
N GLU A 203 17.00 16.04 15.02
CA GLU A 203 17.14 17.50 15.32
C GLU A 203 17.61 17.74 16.76
N VAL A 204 17.05 16.99 17.70
CA VAL A 204 17.42 17.03 19.11
C VAL A 204 18.87 16.57 19.29
N ARG A 205 19.27 15.47 18.66
CA ARG A 205 20.64 14.94 18.72
C ARG A 205 21.68 15.92 18.17
N ASP A 206 21.38 16.56 17.04
CA ASP A 206 22.23 17.57 16.42
C ASP A 206 22.32 18.84 17.28
N SER A 207 21.23 19.22 17.95
CA SER A 207 21.25 20.33 18.91
C SER A 207 22.15 20.03 20.10
N PHE A 208 22.10 18.81 20.64
CA PHE A 208 22.97 18.39 21.75
C PHE A 208 24.45 18.30 21.37
N SER A 209 24.78 17.83 20.16
CA SER A 209 26.18 17.77 19.70
C SER A 209 26.77 19.18 19.53
N ASN A 210 26.00 20.12 18.98
CA ASN A 210 26.40 21.51 18.83
C ASN A 210 26.58 22.24 20.18
N LEU A 211 25.73 21.94 21.16
CA LEU A 211 25.87 22.47 22.53
C LEU A 211 27.18 22.00 23.19
N ASN A 212 27.52 20.71 23.06
CA ASN A 212 28.76 20.17 23.63
C ASN A 212 30.04 20.74 22.98
N LEU A 213 30.03 21.05 21.68
CA LEU A 213 31.14 21.76 21.03
C LEU A 213 31.25 23.21 21.53
N SER A 214 30.13 23.94 21.63
CA SER A 214 30.13 25.35 22.07
C SER A 214 30.51 25.55 23.55
N ALA A 215 30.41 24.51 24.38
CA ALA A 215 30.81 24.54 25.78
C ALA A 215 32.33 24.40 25.99
N LEU A 216 33.07 23.86 25.01
CA LEU A 216 34.53 23.75 25.06
C LEU A 216 35.26 25.02 24.57
N GLU A 217 34.55 25.93 23.90
CA GLU A 217 35.14 27.16 23.33
C GLU A 217 34.86 28.43 24.15
N LYS A 218 34.12 28.36 25.27
CA LYS A 218 33.77 29.54 26.10
C LYS A 218 34.35 29.47 27.50
N ILE A 219 35.67 29.64 27.59
CA ILE A 219 36.32 30.22 28.77
C ILE A 219 36.75 31.62 28.35
N GLU A 220 35.85 32.61 28.47
CA GLU A 220 36.16 34.01 28.83
C GLU A 220 34.87 34.86 28.85
N ASP A 221 34.55 35.31 30.06
CA ASP A 221 33.83 36.50 30.54
C ASP A 221 32.51 37.04 29.90
N GLN A 222 31.54 37.08 30.83
CA GLN A 222 30.41 38.00 31.03
C GLN A 222 28.98 37.61 30.60
N PRO A 223 27.96 38.00 31.42
CA PRO A 223 26.63 37.39 31.43
C PRO A 223 25.58 38.34 30.87
N LYS A 224 25.03 38.08 29.67
CA LYS A 224 23.82 38.79 29.19
C LYS A 224 22.88 37.89 28.40
N SER A 225 21.62 37.95 28.81
CA SER A 225 20.39 37.37 28.24
C SER A 225 20.32 35.84 28.10
N ALA A 226 19.72 35.22 29.11
CA ALA A 226 19.13 33.89 29.05
C ALA A 226 17.96 33.87 28.04
N ALA A 227 18.26 33.77 26.75
CA ALA A 227 17.35 33.13 25.82
C ALA A 227 17.51 31.62 26.07
N THR A 228 16.64 31.06 26.91
CA THR A 228 16.51 29.61 27.06
C THR A 228 16.28 29.01 25.67
N ASN A 229 17.32 28.44 25.08
CA ASN A 229 17.21 27.48 23.98
C ASN A 229 16.49 26.24 24.53
N GLN A 230 15.17 26.35 24.75
CA GLN A 230 14.34 25.20 25.07
C GLN A 230 14.27 24.37 23.81
N VAL A 231 15.03 23.28 23.78
CA VAL A 231 14.88 22.22 22.79
C VAL A 231 13.43 21.76 22.85
N ASN A 232 12.68 22.02 21.79
CA ASN A 232 11.25 21.73 21.75
C ASN A 232 11.08 20.25 21.40
N TYR A 233 10.77 19.41 22.39
CA TYR A 233 10.59 17.96 22.24
C TYR A 233 9.24 17.57 21.61
N MET A 234 8.58 18.49 20.91
CA MET A 234 7.28 18.27 20.29
C MET A 234 7.41 18.18 18.78
N VAL A 235 6.74 17.19 18.18
CA VAL A 235 6.65 17.05 16.74
C VAL A 235 5.77 18.16 16.17
N ARG A 236 6.41 19.09 15.48
CA ARG A 236 5.84 20.22 14.77
C ARG A 236 5.39 19.86 13.34
N ILE A 237 4.70 20.82 12.70
CA ILE A 237 4.20 20.69 11.33
C ILE A 237 5.34 20.44 10.32
N ASP A 238 6.50 21.05 10.49
CA ASP A 238 7.67 20.92 9.61
C ASP A 238 8.25 19.50 9.59
N HIS A 239 8.30 18.82 10.74
CA HIS A 239 8.71 17.41 10.79
C HIS A 239 7.74 16.51 10.01
N VAL A 240 6.42 16.71 10.21
CA VAL A 240 5.40 15.92 9.49
C VAL A 240 5.39 16.24 8.01
N ALA A 241 5.54 17.51 7.61
CA ALA A 241 5.64 17.92 6.22
C ALA A 241 6.86 17.27 5.54
N THR A 242 8.00 17.24 6.23
CA THR A 242 9.22 16.59 5.75
C THR A 242 9.02 15.08 5.63
N ALA A 243 8.44 14.42 6.64
CA ALA A 243 8.13 12.99 6.60
C ALA A 243 7.17 12.65 5.46
N LEU A 244 6.08 13.41 5.30
CA LEU A 244 5.15 13.27 4.18
C LEU A 244 5.84 13.43 2.82
N SER A 245 6.75 14.40 2.71
CA SER A 245 7.50 14.61 1.48
C SER A 245 8.43 13.44 1.17
N LYS A 246 8.99 12.76 2.18
CA LYS A 246 9.80 11.54 2.00
C LYS A 246 8.94 10.34 1.64
N THR A 247 7.79 10.16 2.29
CA THR A 247 6.90 9.01 2.06
C THR A 247 6.18 9.07 0.72
N TYR A 248 5.76 10.27 0.30
CA TYR A 248 5.02 10.48 -0.96
C TYR A 248 5.88 11.01 -2.11
N ARG A 249 7.18 11.27 -1.88
CA ARG A 249 8.10 11.50 -3.00
C ARG A 249 8.17 10.23 -3.83
N SER A 250 8.01 10.39 -5.13
CA SER A 250 8.31 9.30 -6.05
C SER A 250 9.80 8.97 -5.90
N PRO A 251 10.19 7.70 -5.68
CA PRO A 251 11.61 7.30 -5.61
C PRO A 251 12.38 7.69 -6.88
N VAL A 252 11.65 7.88 -7.97
CA VAL A 252 12.16 8.40 -9.24
C VAL A 252 12.69 9.83 -9.12
N VAL A 253 12.06 10.69 -8.32
CA VAL A 253 12.50 12.08 -8.12
C VAL A 253 13.85 12.13 -7.42
N ASP A 254 14.03 11.33 -6.36
CA ASP A 254 15.30 11.26 -5.63
C ASP A 254 16.40 10.65 -6.49
N ASN A 255 16.07 9.60 -7.27
CA ASN A 255 16.96 9.04 -8.27
C ASN A 255 17.41 10.12 -9.27
N ILE A 256 16.49 10.91 -9.85
CA ILE A 256 16.82 11.99 -10.80
C ILE A 256 17.71 13.07 -10.16
N GLN A 257 17.44 13.46 -8.91
CA GLN A 257 18.23 14.48 -8.21
C GLN A 257 19.66 14.03 -7.89
N SER A 258 19.88 12.72 -7.69
CA SER A 258 21.21 12.15 -7.47
C SER A 258 22.03 11.90 -8.75
N LEU A 259 21.42 12.08 -9.94
CA LEU A 259 22.13 11.85 -11.20
C LEU A 259 23.24 12.88 -11.45
N PRO A 260 24.35 12.46 -12.10
CA PRO A 260 25.35 13.36 -12.65
C PRO A 260 24.76 14.47 -13.53
N GLN A 261 25.43 15.63 -13.53
CA GLN A 261 24.95 16.85 -14.18
C GLN A 261 24.58 16.66 -15.66
N HIS A 262 25.42 15.97 -16.44
CA HIS A 262 25.13 15.71 -17.86
C HIS A 262 23.90 14.82 -18.07
N GLN A 263 23.65 13.86 -17.18
CA GLN A 263 22.43 13.03 -17.23
C GLN A 263 21.18 13.86 -16.90
N GLN A 264 21.27 14.79 -15.95
CA GLN A 264 20.17 15.73 -15.67
C GLN A 264 19.88 16.67 -16.86
N ILE A 265 20.92 17.14 -17.56
CA ILE A 265 20.77 17.95 -18.79
C ILE A 265 20.11 17.13 -19.90
N ILE A 266 20.48 15.85 -20.07
CA ILE A 266 19.84 14.94 -21.03
C ILE A 266 18.35 14.80 -20.72
N LEU A 267 17.97 14.61 -19.45
CA LEU A 267 16.56 14.54 -19.04
C LEU A 267 15.82 15.85 -19.30
N CYS A 268 16.42 17.00 -18.99
CA CYS A 268 15.86 18.31 -19.29
C CYS A 268 15.61 18.49 -20.80
N SER A 269 16.58 18.07 -21.62
CA SER A 269 16.53 18.16 -23.08
C SER A 269 15.48 17.22 -23.68
N ALA A 270 15.33 16.03 -23.10
CA ALA A 270 14.30 15.07 -23.43
C ALA A 270 12.91 15.62 -23.11
N VAL A 271 12.67 16.12 -21.89
CA VAL A 271 11.40 16.73 -21.50
C VAL A 271 11.03 17.90 -22.42
N LYS A 272 11.99 18.76 -22.77
CA LYS A 272 11.77 19.88 -23.69
C LYS A 272 11.32 19.41 -25.08
N LEU A 273 11.91 18.32 -25.59
CA LEU A 273 11.49 17.72 -26.86
C LEU A 273 10.10 17.04 -26.78
N PHE A 274 9.82 16.38 -25.66
CA PHE A 274 8.57 15.65 -25.44
C PHE A 274 7.38 16.52 -25.00
N ARG A 275 7.59 17.83 -24.77
CA ARG A 275 6.49 18.81 -24.68
C ARG A 275 5.73 18.98 -26.01
N GLY A 276 6.34 18.59 -27.14
CA GLY A 276 5.64 18.47 -28.42
C GLY A 276 4.84 17.16 -28.55
N ARG A 277 3.99 17.00 -29.58
CA ARG A 277 3.16 15.78 -29.80
C ARG A 277 3.94 14.46 -30.02
N LYS A 278 5.27 14.46 -29.99
CA LYS A 278 6.09 13.25 -30.20
C LYS A 278 6.27 12.51 -28.88
N LYS A 279 5.97 11.21 -28.85
CA LYS A 279 6.17 10.32 -27.67
C LYS A 279 7.55 9.66 -27.63
N ASP A 280 8.25 9.66 -28.76
CA ASP A 280 9.60 9.15 -28.90
C ASP A 280 10.42 10.03 -29.85
N THR A 281 11.74 9.96 -29.71
CA THR A 281 12.71 10.72 -30.51
C THR A 281 13.91 9.84 -30.83
N THR A 282 14.80 10.28 -31.70
CA THR A 282 16.08 9.60 -31.96
C THR A 282 17.17 10.15 -31.06
N VAL A 283 18.20 9.35 -30.76
CA VAL A 283 19.40 9.84 -30.03
C VAL A 283 20.03 11.04 -30.74
N GLY A 284 20.01 11.07 -32.08
CA GLY A 284 20.50 12.21 -32.86
C GLY A 284 19.68 13.49 -32.68
N GLU A 285 18.35 13.42 -32.65
CA GLU A 285 17.48 14.57 -32.34
C GLU A 285 17.66 15.03 -30.89
N LEU A 286 17.76 14.08 -29.95
CA LEU A 286 18.04 14.35 -28.55
C LEU A 286 19.40 15.05 -28.36
N TYR A 287 20.44 14.62 -29.09
CA TYR A 287 21.76 15.22 -29.06
C TYR A 287 21.74 16.69 -29.48
N LYS A 288 20.96 17.06 -30.51
CA LYS A 288 20.80 18.46 -30.93
C LYS A 288 20.19 19.31 -29.81
N SER A 289 19.06 18.86 -29.24
CA SER A 289 18.42 19.53 -28.10
C SER A 289 19.37 19.65 -26.91
N TYR A 290 20.10 18.58 -26.59
CA TYR A 290 21.12 18.57 -25.55
C TYR A 290 22.21 19.61 -25.78
N THR A 291 22.76 19.71 -27.00
CA THR A 291 23.78 20.72 -27.32
C THR A 291 23.24 22.14 -27.16
N ASP A 292 21.98 22.38 -27.51
CA ASP A 292 21.36 23.71 -27.37
C ASP A 292 21.12 24.07 -25.90
N VAL A 293 20.71 23.10 -25.07
CA VAL A 293 20.59 23.29 -23.61
C VAL A 293 21.96 23.49 -22.96
N CYS A 294 22.99 22.73 -23.35
CA CYS A 294 24.36 22.92 -22.90
C CYS A 294 24.90 24.32 -23.23
N ARG A 295 24.67 24.82 -24.46
CA ARG A 295 25.05 26.19 -24.85
C ARG A 295 24.34 27.25 -24.04
N SER A 296 23.03 27.07 -23.82
CA SER A 296 22.21 28.00 -23.02
C SER A 296 22.63 28.05 -21.55
N THR A 297 23.32 27.00 -21.07
CA THR A 297 23.74 26.84 -19.68
C THR A 297 25.25 26.99 -19.48
N SER A 298 26.00 27.40 -20.52
CA SER A 298 27.46 27.56 -20.49
C SER A 298 28.25 26.31 -20.11
N ILE A 299 27.70 25.11 -20.32
CA ILE A 299 28.39 23.82 -20.10
C ILE A 299 28.86 23.27 -21.44
N PRO A 300 30.13 22.81 -21.56
CA PRO A 300 30.61 22.21 -22.79
C PRO A 300 29.85 20.91 -23.10
N PRO A 301 29.32 20.73 -24.33
CA PRO A 301 28.62 19.52 -24.69
C PRO A 301 29.60 18.35 -24.82
N VAL A 302 29.11 17.20 -24.42
CA VAL A 302 29.78 15.90 -24.52
C VAL A 302 29.54 15.29 -25.90
N GLY A 303 30.46 14.44 -26.39
CA GLY A 303 30.32 13.77 -27.68
C GLY A 303 29.11 12.83 -27.77
N ILE A 304 28.65 12.56 -28.99
CA ILE A 304 27.44 11.76 -29.23
C ILE A 304 27.54 10.31 -28.73
N GLN A 305 28.75 9.74 -28.71
CA GLN A 305 28.97 8.37 -28.20
C GLN A 305 28.81 8.32 -26.69
N GLU A 306 29.39 9.28 -25.97
CA GLU A 306 29.23 9.39 -24.52
C GLU A 306 27.79 9.73 -24.13
N LEU A 307 27.08 10.55 -24.91
CA LEU A 307 25.64 10.76 -24.73
C LEU A 307 24.83 9.47 -24.95
N SER A 308 25.16 8.67 -25.96
CA SER A 308 24.55 7.36 -26.19
C SER A 308 24.77 6.42 -24.99
N ASN A 309 25.99 6.40 -24.43
CA ASN A 309 26.31 5.61 -23.23
C ASN A 309 25.53 6.09 -22.01
N MET A 310 25.42 7.41 -21.78
CA MET A 310 24.62 7.98 -20.70
C MET A 310 23.13 7.67 -20.85
N CYS A 311 22.59 7.70 -22.07
CA CYS A 311 21.24 7.22 -22.36
C CYS A 311 21.08 5.73 -22.04
N GLY A 312 22.12 4.92 -22.26
CA GLY A 312 22.19 3.51 -21.85
C GLY A 312 22.01 3.34 -20.35
N VAL A 313 22.81 4.05 -19.55
CA VAL A 313 22.73 4.04 -18.08
C VAL A 313 21.35 4.48 -17.60
N LEU A 314 20.78 5.54 -18.20
CA LEU A 314 19.42 5.98 -17.89
C LEU A 314 18.35 4.94 -18.27
N SER A 315 18.61 4.12 -19.28
CA SER A 315 17.72 3.00 -19.63
C SER A 315 17.84 1.86 -18.64
N ASP A 316 19.04 1.56 -18.14
CA ASP A 316 19.27 0.53 -17.12
C ASP A 316 18.63 0.91 -15.78
N GLN A 317 18.56 2.20 -15.47
CA GLN A 317 17.84 2.75 -14.32
C GLN A 317 16.31 2.81 -14.53
N GLY A 318 15.81 2.40 -15.70
CA GLY A 318 14.39 2.40 -16.03
C GLY A 318 13.80 3.80 -16.30
N ILE A 319 14.65 4.82 -16.47
CA ILE A 319 14.23 6.21 -16.73
C ILE A 319 13.89 6.39 -18.22
N PHE A 320 14.74 5.85 -19.09
CA PHE A 320 14.52 5.79 -20.52
C PHE A 320 14.15 4.39 -20.98
N LYS A 321 13.55 4.34 -22.16
CA LYS A 321 13.43 3.13 -22.95
C LYS A 321 14.14 3.34 -24.28
N LEU A 322 15.22 2.59 -24.47
CA LEU A 322 16.02 2.56 -25.69
C LEU A 322 15.54 1.47 -26.65
N GLY A 323 15.26 1.85 -27.89
CA GLY A 323 15.00 0.94 -28.99
C GLY A 323 16.29 0.36 -29.58
N LYS A 324 16.19 -0.84 -30.16
CA LYS A 324 17.30 -1.48 -30.88
C LYS A 324 17.47 -0.82 -32.26
N SER A 325 18.69 -0.43 -32.61
CA SER A 325 19.06 0.06 -33.95
C SER A 325 20.49 -0.33 -34.27
N ARG A 326 20.82 -0.42 -35.58
CA ARG A 326 22.18 -0.74 -36.06
C ARG A 326 23.17 0.42 -35.86
N GLU A 327 22.65 1.65 -35.85
CA GLU A 327 23.44 2.85 -35.59
C GLU A 327 22.98 3.52 -34.29
N ASP A 328 23.93 3.91 -33.45
CA ASP A 328 23.66 4.52 -32.14
C ASP A 328 22.85 5.81 -32.26
N LYS A 329 23.05 6.59 -33.32
CA LYS A 329 22.32 7.85 -33.58
C LYS A 329 20.85 7.64 -33.91
N LEU A 330 20.51 6.49 -34.49
CA LEU A 330 19.16 6.13 -34.93
C LEU A 330 18.39 5.34 -33.87
N ARG A 331 18.99 5.05 -32.71
CA ARG A 331 18.27 4.44 -31.59
C ARG A 331 17.13 5.36 -31.17
N ARG A 332 15.94 4.79 -30.98
CA ARG A 332 14.77 5.53 -30.48
C ARG A 332 14.84 5.62 -28.96
N VAL A 333 14.60 6.80 -28.42
CA VAL A 333 14.53 7.11 -27.00
C VAL A 333 13.09 7.51 -26.68
N SER A 334 12.55 6.92 -25.62
CA SER A 334 11.25 7.33 -25.05
C SER A 334 11.37 7.43 -23.53
N LEU A 335 10.61 8.34 -22.93
CA LEU A 335 10.51 8.45 -21.47
C LEU A 335 9.65 7.32 -20.93
N ASN A 336 10.15 6.63 -19.90
CA ASN A 336 9.40 5.60 -19.19
C ASN A 336 8.73 6.15 -17.91
N ILE A 337 9.04 7.40 -17.55
CA ILE A 337 8.52 8.13 -16.38
C ILE A 337 7.70 9.33 -16.88
N ASP A 338 6.75 9.77 -16.06
CA ASP A 338 5.99 10.99 -16.32
C ASP A 338 6.91 12.23 -16.41
N GLY A 339 6.72 13.03 -17.45
CA GLY A 339 7.43 14.29 -17.62
C GLY A 339 7.19 15.27 -16.46
N ALA A 340 6.03 15.18 -15.78
CA ALA A 340 5.73 16.00 -14.60
C ALA A 340 6.69 15.71 -13.43
N ASP A 341 7.02 14.44 -13.17
CA ASP A 341 7.96 14.03 -12.12
C ASP A 341 9.38 14.53 -12.42
N ILE A 342 9.80 14.47 -13.68
CA ILE A 342 11.11 14.97 -14.13
C ILE A 342 11.17 16.49 -13.97
N ILE A 343 10.12 17.21 -14.39
CA ILE A 343 10.04 18.67 -14.20
C ILE A 343 10.09 19.01 -12.72
N PHE A 344 9.32 18.31 -11.88
CA PHE A 344 9.30 18.54 -10.43
C PHE A 344 10.67 18.27 -9.80
N ALA A 345 11.36 17.20 -10.20
CA ALA A 345 12.70 16.86 -9.72
C ALA A 345 13.73 17.93 -10.09
N LEU A 346 13.70 18.42 -11.33
CA LEU A 346 14.66 19.37 -11.88
C LEU A 346 14.33 20.84 -11.51
N GLN A 347 13.08 21.18 -11.20
CA GLN A 347 12.67 22.51 -10.74
C GLN A 347 13.35 22.92 -9.42
N GLY A 348 13.69 21.94 -8.57
CA GLY A 348 14.43 22.17 -7.32
C GLY A 348 15.86 22.67 -7.54
N VAL A 349 16.43 22.47 -8.72
CA VAL A 349 17.75 22.95 -9.09
C VAL A 349 17.60 24.28 -9.82
N ARG A 350 18.07 25.38 -9.22
CA ARG A 350 18.01 26.74 -9.81
C ARG A 350 18.50 26.78 -11.27
N PHE A 351 19.46 25.90 -11.59
CA PHE A 351 20.07 25.71 -12.90
C PHE A 351 19.09 25.31 -14.03
N PHE A 352 18.15 24.40 -13.77
CA PHE A 352 17.23 23.87 -14.80
C PHE A 352 15.91 24.65 -14.92
N ARG A 353 15.62 25.52 -13.94
CA ARG A 353 14.38 26.32 -13.90
C ARG A 353 14.22 27.24 -15.11
N ASN A 354 15.31 27.81 -15.61
CA ASN A 354 15.32 28.72 -16.77
C ASN A 354 15.23 27.96 -18.11
N CYS A 355 15.62 26.69 -18.16
CA CYS A 355 15.56 25.87 -19.38
C CYS A 355 14.20 25.17 -19.57
N LEU A 356 13.44 25.04 -18.49
CA LEU A 356 12.12 24.40 -18.42
C LEU A 356 10.96 25.41 -18.44
N GLN A 357 11.21 26.72 -18.46
CA GLN A 357 10.22 27.70 -18.92
C GLN A 357 10.22 27.70 -20.46
#